data_AF-A0A6C7CF27-F1
#
_entry.id   AF-A0A6C7CF27-F1
#
_cell.length_a   1.000
_cell.length_b   1.000
_cell.length_c   1.000
_cell.angle_alpha   90.00
_cell.angle_beta   90.00
_cell.angle_gamma   90.00
#
_symmetry.space_group_name_H-M   'P 1'
#
loop_
_entity.id
_entity.type
_entity.pdbx_description
1 polymer ?
#
loop_
_entity_poly.entity_id
_entity_poly.type
_entity_poly.pdbx_seq_one_letter_code
_entity_poly.pdbx_strand_id
1 'polypeptide(L)'
;MADCASHYPDLVACADIIAAGDLSEASLNKMMAQGIAEEGFPATVLRALFYTHSPLLIDFARFLIQTPIHSCHCPLAFRLLAQKRTPQADAFFLDFAINDDGERPELTKMMVRYFLQP
;
A
#
# COMPACT_ATOMS: atom_id res chain seq x y z
N MET A 1 15.87 -29.33 -9.62
CA MET A 1 16.61 -28.41 -8.73
C MET A 1 16.35 -26.99 -9.19
N ALA A 2 15.32 -26.35 -8.68
CA ALA A 2 15.08 -24.91 -8.84
C ALA A 2 13.93 -24.57 -7.89
N ASP A 3 14.18 -23.77 -6.84
CA ASP A 3 13.29 -22.67 -6.42
C ASP A 3 13.75 -21.88 -5.17
N CYS A 4 15.00 -21.98 -4.73
CA CYS A 4 15.43 -21.18 -3.56
C CYS A 4 15.66 -19.68 -3.89
N ALA A 5 15.66 -19.29 -5.17
CA ALA A 5 15.96 -17.92 -5.59
C ALA A 5 14.74 -17.00 -5.71
N SER A 6 13.52 -17.55 -5.59
CA SER A 6 12.26 -16.80 -5.76
C SER A 6 11.70 -16.20 -4.47
N HIS A 7 12.32 -16.46 -3.32
CA HIS A 7 11.77 -16.14 -2.00
C HIS A 7 12.45 -14.97 -1.28
N TYR A 8 13.52 -14.40 -1.84
CA TYR A 8 14.20 -13.26 -1.22
C TYR A 8 13.79 -11.95 -1.90
N PRO A 9 13.46 -10.91 -1.12
CA PRO A 9 13.25 -9.59 -1.67
C PRO A 9 14.49 -9.14 -2.45
N ASP A 10 14.28 -8.50 -3.59
CA ASP A 10 15.38 -7.89 -4.33
C ASP A 10 16.07 -6.79 -3.50
N LEU A 11 17.22 -6.29 -3.97
CA LEU A 11 18.02 -5.31 -3.23
C LEU A 11 17.20 -4.03 -2.89
N VAL A 12 16.27 -3.66 -3.77
CA VAL A 12 15.42 -2.47 -3.59
C VAL A 12 14.41 -2.74 -2.46
N ALA A 13 13.75 -3.89 -2.49
CA ALA A 13 12.84 -4.31 -1.44
C ALA A 13 13.55 -4.44 -0.07
N CYS A 14 14.77 -4.96 -0.04
CA CYS A 14 15.59 -4.99 1.18
C CYS A 14 15.88 -3.58 1.71
N ALA A 15 16.22 -2.63 0.83
CA ALA A 15 16.50 -1.25 1.23
C ALA A 15 15.25 -0.55 1.80
N ASP A 16 14.08 -0.74 1.17
CA ASP A 16 12.81 -0.20 1.67
C ASP A 16 12.46 -0.78 3.05
N ILE A 17 12.64 -2.09 3.26
CA ILE A 17 12.38 -2.74 4.55
C ILE A 17 13.28 -2.18 5.65
N ILE A 18 14.59 -2.03 5.36
CA ILE A 18 15.55 -1.47 6.32
C ILE A 18 15.21 0.00 6.63
N ALA A 19 14.89 0.78 5.60
CA ALA A 19 14.58 2.21 5.74
C ALA A 19 13.27 2.45 6.50
N ALA A 20 12.27 1.56 6.35
CA ALA A 20 11.00 1.68 7.06
C ALA A 20 11.11 1.44 8.57
N GLY A 21 12.13 0.69 9.01
CA GLY A 21 12.37 0.43 10.43
C GLY A 21 11.31 -0.48 11.07
N ASP A 22 10.79 -0.08 12.23
CA ASP A 22 9.80 -0.86 12.98
C ASP A 22 8.40 -0.74 12.37
N LEU A 23 7.93 -1.85 11.78
CA LEU A 23 6.61 -2.01 11.17
C LEU A 23 5.61 -2.76 12.07
N SER A 24 5.86 -2.82 13.37
CA SER A 24 4.88 -3.35 14.32
C SER A 24 3.59 -2.53 14.30
N GLU A 25 2.47 -3.17 14.68
CA GLU A 25 1.17 -2.51 14.80
C GLU A 25 1.22 -1.29 15.71
N ALA A 26 1.94 -1.38 16.84
CA ALA A 26 2.12 -0.28 17.78
C ALA A 26 2.85 0.91 17.14
N SER A 27 3.92 0.64 16.38
CA SER A 27 4.70 1.67 15.67
C SER A 27 3.86 2.36 14.59
N LEU A 28 3.15 1.58 13.77
CA LEU A 28 2.31 2.10 12.70
C LEU A 28 1.12 2.90 13.24
N ASN A 29 0.45 2.42 14.28
CA ASN A 29 -0.64 3.16 14.92
C ASN A 29 -0.17 4.49 15.49
N LYS A 30 1.00 4.50 16.14
CA LYS A 30 1.62 5.73 16.63
C LYS A 30 1.94 6.68 15.46
N MET A 31 2.50 6.16 14.38
CA MET A 31 2.85 6.92 13.18
C MET A 31 1.60 7.54 12.52
N MET A 32 0.54 6.76 12.32
CA MET A 32 -0.72 7.25 11.73
C MET A 32 -1.43 8.27 12.64
N ALA A 33 -1.33 8.12 13.96
CA ALA A 33 -1.91 9.06 14.92
C ALA A 33 -1.13 10.39 15.01
N GLN A 34 0.20 10.34 14.88
CA GLN A 34 1.06 11.52 14.97
C GLN A 34 1.27 12.22 13.63
N GLY A 35 0.93 11.55 12.52
CA GLY A 35 1.20 12.01 11.17
C GLY A 35 2.64 11.71 10.73
N ILE A 36 2.85 11.72 9.41
CA ILE A 36 4.15 11.46 8.79
C ILE A 36 4.64 12.76 8.14
N ALA A 37 5.68 13.37 8.71
CA ALA A 37 6.19 14.66 8.23
C ALA A 37 7.11 14.53 7.00
N GLU A 38 7.81 13.39 6.87
CA GLU A 38 8.73 13.17 5.76
C GLU A 38 7.99 12.74 4.51
N GLU A 39 8.05 13.55 3.45
CA GLU A 39 7.28 13.36 2.22
C GLU A 39 7.53 11.99 1.54
N GLY A 40 8.76 11.47 1.56
CA GLY A 40 9.09 10.18 0.92
C GLY A 40 8.75 8.96 1.77
N PHE A 41 8.63 9.12 3.08
CA PHE A 41 8.57 8.02 4.03
C PHE A 41 7.31 7.15 3.91
N PRO A 42 6.09 7.70 3.67
CA PRO A 42 4.90 6.88 3.48
C PRO A 42 5.04 5.89 2.32
N ALA A 43 5.71 6.27 1.24
CA ALA A 43 5.96 5.38 0.11
C ALA A 43 6.90 4.23 0.49
N THR A 44 7.94 4.51 1.29
CA THR A 44 8.87 3.51 1.82
C THR A 44 8.16 2.52 2.74
N VAL A 45 7.37 3.01 3.70
CA VAL A 45 6.58 2.17 4.62
C VAL A 45 5.60 1.29 3.84
N LEU A 46 4.88 1.86 2.88
CA LEU A 46 3.91 1.14 2.07
C LEU A 46 4.57 0.00 1.24
N ARG A 47 5.74 0.26 0.63
CA ARG A 47 6.51 -0.79 -0.08
C ARG A 47 7.00 -1.86 0.88
N ALA A 48 7.54 -1.47 2.04
CA ALA A 48 8.02 -2.42 3.04
C ALA A 48 6.90 -3.32 3.58
N LEU A 49 5.71 -2.78 3.85
CA LEU A 49 4.53 -3.56 4.24
C LEU A 49 4.11 -4.54 3.15
N PHE A 50 4.18 -4.13 1.89
CA PHE A 50 3.87 -4.99 0.75
C PHE A 50 4.86 -6.15 0.62
N TYR A 51 6.17 -5.87 0.67
CA TYR A 51 7.22 -6.89 0.53
C TYR A 51 7.28 -7.88 1.70
N THR A 52 6.85 -7.44 2.89
CA THR A 52 6.78 -8.30 4.09
C THR A 52 5.45 -9.04 4.21
N HIS A 53 4.54 -8.88 3.25
CA HIS A 53 3.18 -9.43 3.30
C HIS A 53 2.43 -9.08 4.61
N SER A 54 2.68 -7.87 5.12
CA SER A 54 2.10 -7.44 6.39
C SER A 54 0.57 -7.31 6.27
N PRO A 55 -0.21 -7.82 7.25
CA PRO A 55 -1.65 -7.64 7.27
C PRO A 55 -2.06 -6.18 7.42
N LEU A 56 -1.16 -5.32 7.90
CA LEU A 56 -1.39 -3.89 8.13
C LEU A 56 -1.28 -3.03 6.86
N LEU A 57 -0.93 -3.64 5.72
CA LEU A 57 -0.82 -2.94 4.44
C LEU A 57 -2.12 -2.19 4.07
N ILE A 58 -3.27 -2.84 4.26
CA ILE A 58 -4.58 -2.28 3.89
C ILE A 58 -4.94 -1.10 4.78
N ASP A 59 -4.70 -1.21 6.07
CA ASP A 59 -5.00 -0.14 7.02
C ASP A 59 -4.11 1.08 6.77
N PHE A 60 -2.83 0.85 6.47
CA PHE A 60 -1.93 1.92 6.08
C PHE A 60 -2.35 2.56 4.74
N ALA A 61 -2.76 1.76 3.74
CA ALA A 61 -3.28 2.31 2.49
C ALA A 61 -4.55 3.15 2.68
N ARG A 62 -5.46 2.73 3.56
CA ARG A 62 -6.66 3.52 3.91
C ARG A 62 -6.30 4.84 4.56
N PHE A 63 -5.34 4.84 5.49
CA PHE A 63 -4.81 6.06 6.10
C PHE A 63 -4.32 7.06 5.04
N LEU A 64 -3.56 6.60 4.03
CA LEU A 64 -3.07 7.47 2.96
C LEU A 64 -4.20 8.07 2.12
N ILE A 65 -5.26 7.30 1.83
CA ILE A 65 -6.43 7.79 1.06
C ILE A 65 -7.20 8.87 1.81
N GLN A 66 -7.40 8.65 3.11
CA GLN A 66 -8.20 9.50 3.99
C GLN A 66 -7.45 10.78 4.42
N THR A 67 -6.13 10.82 4.24
CA THR A 67 -5.29 11.92 4.68
C THR A 67 -4.82 12.76 3.48
N PRO A 68 -5.38 13.96 3.23
CA PRO A 68 -5.11 14.73 2.00
C PRO A 68 -3.63 15.02 1.73
N ILE A 69 -2.83 15.24 2.77
CA ILE A 69 -1.37 15.49 2.65
C ILE A 69 -0.61 14.28 2.06
N HIS A 70 -1.19 13.08 2.11
CA HIS A 70 -0.59 11.85 1.58
C HIS A 70 -1.22 11.39 0.25
N SER A 71 -2.07 12.20 -0.36
CA SER A 71 -2.76 11.89 -1.62
C SER A 71 -1.80 11.53 -2.76
N CYS A 72 -0.60 12.12 -2.79
CA CYS A 72 0.44 11.81 -3.78
C CYS A 72 0.94 10.36 -3.73
N HIS A 73 0.73 9.64 -2.62
CA HIS A 73 1.11 8.23 -2.45
C HIS A 73 -0.01 7.25 -2.79
N CYS A 74 -1.26 7.71 -2.93
CA CYS A 74 -2.40 6.84 -3.27
C CYS A 74 -2.18 6.01 -4.56
N PRO A 75 -1.62 6.57 -5.65
CA PRO A 75 -1.34 5.78 -6.85
C PRO A 75 -0.34 4.63 -6.62
N LEU A 76 0.57 4.75 -5.65
CA LEU A 76 1.45 3.65 -5.28
C LEU A 76 0.68 2.56 -4.51
N ALA A 77 -0.17 2.95 -3.56
CA ALA A 77 -1.00 2.00 -2.81
C ALA A 77 -1.89 1.17 -3.74
N PHE A 78 -2.57 1.83 -4.68
CA PHE A 78 -3.40 1.17 -5.68
C PHE A 78 -2.58 0.20 -6.54
N ARG A 79 -1.40 0.63 -7.04
CA ARG A 79 -0.55 -0.24 -7.85
C ARG A 79 -0.08 -1.49 -7.10
N LEU A 80 0.32 -1.35 -5.84
CA LEU A 80 0.77 -2.48 -5.03
C LEU A 80 -0.38 -3.45 -4.72
N LEU A 81 -1.52 -2.94 -4.28
CA LEU A 81 -2.70 -3.76 -4.00
C LEU A 81 -3.26 -4.44 -5.25
N ALA A 82 -3.13 -3.80 -6.42
CA ALA A 82 -3.59 -4.36 -7.68
C ALA A 82 -2.64 -5.42 -8.29
N GLN A 83 -1.48 -5.69 -7.71
CA GLN A 83 -0.55 -6.71 -8.23
C GLN A 83 -1.10 -8.13 -8.08
N LYS A 84 -1.91 -8.38 -7.05
CA LYS A 84 -2.48 -9.70 -6.78
C LYS A 84 -3.89 -9.55 -6.22
N ARG A 85 -4.84 -10.24 -6.86
CA ARG A 85 -6.21 -10.30 -6.37
C ARG A 85 -6.28 -11.03 -5.03
N THR A 86 -6.83 -10.35 -4.03
CA THR A 86 -7.03 -10.90 -2.68
C THR A 86 -8.36 -10.39 -2.13
N PRO A 87 -9.04 -11.13 -1.24
CA PRO A 87 -10.28 -10.66 -0.62
C PRO A 87 -10.13 -9.31 0.09
N GLN A 88 -8.95 -9.04 0.66
CA GLN A 88 -8.65 -7.78 1.33
C GLN A 88 -8.52 -6.62 0.34
N ALA A 89 -7.83 -6.83 -0.78
CA ALA A 89 -7.75 -5.83 -1.86
C ALA A 89 -9.13 -5.60 -2.51
N ASP A 90 -9.92 -6.66 -2.73
CA ASP A 90 -11.30 -6.55 -3.21
C ASP A 90 -12.14 -5.65 -2.28
N ALA A 91 -12.10 -5.91 -0.97
CA ALA A 91 -12.81 -5.08 0.02
C ALA A 91 -12.33 -3.62 -0.01
N PHE A 92 -11.02 -3.39 -0.07
CA PHE A 92 -10.45 -2.04 -0.16
C PHE A 92 -10.92 -1.27 -1.40
N PHE A 93 -10.92 -1.92 -2.57
CA PHE A 93 -11.34 -1.30 -3.81
C PHE A 93 -12.86 -1.07 -3.87
N LEU A 94 -13.66 -1.97 -3.28
CA LEU A 94 -15.09 -1.76 -3.10
C LEU A 94 -15.38 -0.58 -2.15
N ASP A 95 -14.68 -0.51 -1.03
CA ASP A 95 -14.77 0.62 -0.09
C ASP A 95 -14.42 1.93 -0.80
N PHE A 96 -13.37 1.94 -1.63
CA PHE A 96 -13.03 3.10 -2.45
C PHE A 96 -14.16 3.46 -3.41
N ALA A 97 -14.71 2.50 -4.17
CA ALA A 97 -15.79 2.76 -5.13
C ALA A 97 -17.06 3.36 -4.47
N ILE A 98 -17.37 2.95 -3.23
CA ILE A 98 -18.52 3.44 -2.47
C ILE A 98 -18.31 4.90 -2.04
N ASN A 99 -17.06 5.27 -1.71
CA ASN A 99 -16.71 6.57 -1.15
C ASN A 99 -16.05 7.52 -2.17
N ASP A 100 -15.88 7.10 -3.43
CA ASP A 100 -15.23 7.89 -4.48
C ASP A 100 -16.13 9.08 -4.82
N ASP A 101 -15.61 10.29 -4.60
CA ASP A 101 -16.25 11.54 -4.97
C ASP A 101 -16.07 11.86 -6.47
N GLY A 102 -15.29 11.04 -7.19
CA GLY A 102 -14.98 11.20 -8.60
C GLY A 102 -13.81 12.15 -8.87
N GLU A 103 -13.20 12.71 -7.83
CA GLU A 103 -12.09 13.68 -7.96
C GLU A 103 -10.74 13.00 -8.27
N ARG A 104 -10.69 11.66 -8.27
CA ARG A 104 -9.47 10.87 -8.46
C ARG A 104 -9.57 9.90 -9.64
N PRO A 105 -9.79 10.38 -10.88
CA PRO A 105 -10.08 9.51 -12.03
C PRO A 105 -8.97 8.51 -12.35
N GLU A 106 -7.71 8.82 -12.03
CA GLU A 106 -6.60 7.88 -12.20
C GLU A 106 -6.69 6.68 -11.25
N LEU A 107 -7.14 6.89 -10.01
CA LEU A 107 -7.35 5.81 -9.04
C LEU A 107 -8.54 4.93 -9.47
N THR A 108 -9.62 5.54 -9.93
CA THR A 108 -10.79 4.84 -10.48
C THR A 108 -10.38 3.96 -11.67
N LYS A 109 -9.54 4.46 -12.60
CA LYS A 109 -9.01 3.65 -13.71
C LYS A 109 -8.19 2.45 -13.22
N MET A 110 -7.34 2.63 -12.20
CA MET A 110 -6.56 1.53 -11.62
C MET A 110 -7.45 0.46 -11.00
N MET A 111 -8.47 0.88 -10.24
CA MET A 111 -9.46 -0.02 -9.66
C MET A 111 -10.24 -0.79 -10.73
N VAL A 112 -10.73 -0.12 -11.78
CA VAL A 112 -11.44 -0.77 -12.88
C VAL A 112 -10.54 -1.81 -13.55
N ARG A 113 -9.27 -1.47 -13.83
CA ARG A 113 -8.30 -2.42 -14.39
C ARG A 113 -8.08 -3.62 -13.47
N TYR A 114 -8.04 -3.42 -12.16
CA TYR A 114 -7.92 -4.49 -11.19
C TYR A 114 -9.06 -5.52 -11.29
N PHE A 115 -10.32 -5.05 -11.37
CA PHE A 115 -11.47 -5.96 -11.49
C PHE A 115 -11.62 -6.60 -12.88
N LEU A 116 -10.99 -6.05 -13.91
CA LEU A 116 -10.94 -6.62 -15.25
C LEU A 116 -9.84 -7.68 -15.43
N GLN A 117 -8.96 -7.87 -14.43
CA GLN A 117 -7.98 -8.95 -14.48
C GLN A 117 -8.72 -10.30 -14.45
N PRO A 118 -8.30 -11.28 -15.28
CA PRO A 118 -8.91 -12.59 -15.36
C PRO A 118 -8.79 -13.41 -14.06
#